data_AF-A0A0F5PLU3-F1
#
_entry.id   AF-A0A0F5PLU3-F1
#
_cell.length_a   1.000
_cell.length_b   1.000
_cell.length_c   1.000
_cell.angle_alpha   90.00
_cell.angle_beta   90.00
_cell.angle_gamma   90.00
#
_symmetry.space_group_name_H-M   'P 1'
#
loop_
_entity.id
_entity.type
_entity.pdbx_description
1 polymer ?
#
loop_
_entity_poly.entity_id
_entity_poly.type
_entity_poly.pdbx_seq_one_letter_code
_entity_poly.pdbx_strand_id
1 'polypeptide(L)'
;MNYKEAMEQILKRRIFFDPVKDKQILLLKNKLGITIAHWQAAAGYQFDPVRDKEILKLRNAFDMTVAEIQLKKGYLFDVERDKEILALPSSEKGKTILDLQNEIILEKLIRD
;
A
#
# COMPACT_ATOMS: atom_id res chain seq x y z
N MET A 1 -2.05 21.60 4.45
CA MET A 1 -1.02 20.67 4.95
C MET A 1 -0.13 20.27 3.78
N ASN A 2 1.19 20.34 3.95
CA ASN A 2 2.15 19.91 2.93
C ASN A 2 2.65 18.47 3.16
N TYR A 3 3.42 17.94 2.22
CA TYR A 3 3.92 16.56 2.28
C TYR A 3 4.74 16.27 3.54
N LYS A 4 5.65 17.18 3.93
CA LYS A 4 6.51 16.99 5.09
C LYS A 4 5.69 16.93 6.38
N GLU A 5 4.73 17.84 6.54
CA GLU A 5 3.81 17.88 7.68
C GLU A 5 2.96 16.60 7.75
N ALA A 6 2.40 16.16 6.63
CA ALA A 6 1.57 14.94 6.58
C ALA A 6 2.38 13.69 6.92
N MET A 7 3.58 13.56 6.36
CA MET A 7 4.49 12.45 6.67
C MET A 7 4.88 12.45 8.16
N GLU A 8 5.10 13.62 8.76
CA GLU A 8 5.41 13.75 10.19
C GLU A 8 4.24 13.32 11.09
N GLN A 9 3.00 13.67 10.73
CA GLN A 9 1.79 13.24 11.44
C GLN A 9 1.68 11.70 11.49
N ILE A 10 1.95 11.02 10.37
CA ILE A 10 1.93 9.55 10.31
C ILE A 10 3.07 8.96 11.13
N LEU A 11 4.31 9.36 10.85
CA LEU A 11 5.49 8.66 11.36
C LEU A 11 5.78 8.95 12.83
N LYS A 12 5.53 10.18 13.30
CA LYS A 12 5.82 10.56 14.68
C LYS A 12 4.60 10.48 15.59
N ARG A 13 3.42 10.86 15.07
CA ARG A 13 2.22 11.03 15.89
C ARG A 13 1.20 9.91 15.70
N ARG A 14 1.45 8.98 14.76
CA ARG A 14 0.53 7.87 14.42
C ARG A 14 -0.87 8.35 14.07
N ILE A 15 -0.98 9.54 13.47
CA ILE A 15 -2.24 10.09 12.96
C ILE A 15 -2.36 9.68 11.50
N PHE A 16 -3.42 8.93 11.19
CA PHE A 16 -3.76 8.51 9.84
C PHE A 16 -4.82 9.40 9.23
N PHE A 17 -4.71 9.62 7.93
CA PHE A 17 -5.63 10.40 7.12
C PHE A 17 -6.75 9.51 6.58
N ASP A 18 -7.98 10.03 6.60
CA ASP A 18 -9.16 9.30 6.12
C ASP A 18 -9.13 9.23 4.58
N PRO A 19 -9.23 8.03 3.97
CA PRO A 19 -9.18 7.84 2.51
C PRO A 19 -10.22 8.65 1.72
N VAL A 20 -11.34 9.00 2.35
CA VAL A 20 -12.44 9.76 1.73
C VAL A 20 -12.26 11.25 2.00
N LYS A 21 -12.09 11.65 3.26
CA LYS A 21 -12.04 13.08 3.65
C LYS A 21 -10.71 13.74 3.31
N ASP A 22 -9.62 13.00 3.42
CA ASP A 22 -8.25 13.51 3.31
C ASP A 22 -7.55 13.02 2.03
N LYS A 23 -8.33 12.60 1.02
CA LYS A 23 -7.82 12.04 -0.25
C LYS A 23 -6.73 12.91 -0.89
N GLN A 24 -6.89 14.24 -0.86
CA GLN A 24 -5.90 15.16 -1.43
C GLN A 24 -4.57 15.16 -0.66
N ILE A 25 -4.61 14.95 0.66
CA ILE A 25 -3.40 14.80 1.49
C ILE A 25 -2.71 13.49 1.15
N LEU A 26 -3.47 12.40 1.02
CA LEU A 26 -2.97 11.07 0.67
C LEU A 26 -2.26 11.02 -0.70
N LEU A 27 -2.66 11.88 -1.63
CA LEU A 27 -2.08 12.01 -2.98
C LEU A 27 -0.82 12.90 -3.05
N LEU A 28 -0.48 13.65 -1.99
CA LEU A 28 0.77 14.42 -1.95
C LEU A 28 1.96 13.47 -2.10
N LYS A 29 2.91 13.80 -2.98
CA LYS A 29 4.09 12.96 -3.28
C LYS A 29 5.41 13.73 -3.23
N ASN A 30 6.47 13.03 -2.87
CA ASN A 30 7.83 13.56 -2.99
C ASN A 30 8.39 13.40 -4.42
N LYS A 31 9.67 13.80 -4.61
CA LYS A 31 10.37 13.69 -5.90
C LYS A 31 10.54 12.25 -6.41
N LEU A 32 10.42 11.25 -5.54
CA LEU A 32 10.48 9.82 -5.87
C LEU A 32 9.07 9.23 -6.13
N GLY A 33 8.04 10.07 -6.23
CA GLY A 33 6.67 9.62 -6.42
C GLY A 33 6.05 8.92 -5.21
N ILE A 34 6.75 8.82 -4.07
CA ILE A 34 6.23 8.23 -2.84
C ILE A 34 5.16 9.16 -2.31
N THR A 35 3.91 8.68 -2.26
CA THR A 35 2.76 9.44 -1.76
C THR A 35 2.61 9.30 -0.24
N ILE A 36 1.80 10.16 0.39
CA ILE A 36 1.41 10.00 1.78
C ILE A 36 0.66 8.69 2.02
N ALA A 37 -0.12 8.19 1.05
CA ALA A 37 -0.72 6.86 1.14
C ALA A 37 0.32 5.73 1.26
N HIS A 38 1.47 5.81 0.57
CA HIS A 38 2.55 4.83 0.73
C HIS A 38 3.10 4.84 2.16
N TRP A 39 3.31 6.03 2.75
CA TRP A 39 3.78 6.14 4.14
C TRP A 39 2.74 5.63 5.14
N GLN A 40 1.47 5.92 4.90
CA GLN A 40 0.36 5.47 5.73
C GLN A 40 0.27 3.94 5.74
N ALA A 41 0.33 3.30 4.56
CA ALA A 41 0.41 1.84 4.46
C ALA A 41 1.67 1.28 5.15
N ALA A 42 2.84 1.88 4.91
CA ALA A 42 4.10 1.47 5.55
C ALA A 42 4.08 1.58 7.09
N ALA A 43 3.27 2.50 7.62
CA ALA A 43 3.05 2.71 9.04
C ALA A 43 2.00 1.76 9.65
N GLY A 44 1.37 0.91 8.84
CA GLY A 44 0.45 -0.16 9.28
C GLY A 44 -1.03 0.14 9.07
N TYR A 45 -1.39 1.27 8.46
CA TYR A 45 -2.78 1.52 8.08
C TYR A 45 -3.18 0.58 6.93
N GLN A 46 -4.38 0.01 7.02
CA GLN A 46 -4.92 -0.88 5.99
C GLN A 46 -6.00 -0.14 5.21
N PHE A 47 -5.71 0.16 3.95
CA PHE A 47 -6.69 0.66 2.99
C PHE A 47 -7.62 -0.48 2.56
N ASP A 48 -8.90 -0.16 2.41
CA ASP A 48 -9.92 -1.13 2.02
C ASP A 48 -9.80 -1.43 0.50
N PRO A 49 -9.62 -2.70 0.09
CA PRO A 49 -9.45 -3.09 -1.31
C PRO A 49 -10.59 -2.69 -2.25
N VAL A 50 -11.80 -2.52 -1.72
CA VAL A 50 -13.00 -2.18 -2.48
C VAL A 50 -13.18 -0.67 -2.54
N ARG A 51 -13.15 0.01 -1.39
CA ARG A 51 -13.41 1.45 -1.28
C ARG A 51 -12.23 2.31 -1.69
N ASP A 52 -11.01 1.88 -1.37
CA ASP A 52 -9.78 2.66 -1.53
C ASP A 52 -8.93 2.14 -2.68
N LYS A 53 -9.54 1.38 -3.60
CA LYS A 53 -8.91 0.74 -4.74
C LYS A 53 -7.97 1.65 -5.53
N GLU A 54 -8.41 2.89 -5.80
CA GLU A 54 -7.60 3.85 -6.57
C GLU A 54 -6.38 4.36 -5.79
N ILE A 55 -6.44 4.36 -4.45
CA ILE A 55 -5.28 4.66 -3.59
C ILE A 55 -4.32 3.47 -3.62
N LEU A 56 -4.83 2.24 -3.51
CA LEU A 56 -4.04 1.01 -3.54
C LEU A 56 -3.25 0.83 -4.85
N LYS A 57 -3.76 1.35 -5.98
CA LYS A 57 -3.11 1.34 -7.31
C LYS A 57 -1.98 2.35 -7.49
N LEU A 58 -1.83 3.34 -6.61
CA LEU A 58 -0.79 4.36 -6.74
C LEU A 58 0.60 3.73 -6.72
N ARG A 59 1.46 4.12 -7.67
CA ARG A 59 2.86 3.68 -7.77
C ARG A 59 3.85 4.79 -7.44
N ASN A 60 4.95 4.41 -6.80
CA ASN A 60 6.13 5.27 -6.66
C ASN A 60 7.15 5.02 -7.79
N ALA A 61 8.29 5.72 -7.76
CA ALA A 61 9.35 5.59 -8.77
C ALA A 61 10.12 4.26 -8.74
N PHE A 62 9.86 3.40 -7.76
CA PHE A 62 10.39 2.03 -7.67
C PHE A 62 9.37 0.99 -8.14
N ASP A 63 8.34 1.42 -8.87
CA ASP A 63 7.19 0.63 -9.33
C ASP A 63 6.36 -0.06 -8.22
N MET A 64 6.67 0.19 -6.95
CA MET A 64 5.91 -0.35 -5.83
C MET A 64 4.56 0.36 -5.70
N THR A 65 3.49 -0.44 -5.59
CA THR A 65 2.15 0.07 -5.30
C THR A 65 1.92 0.27 -3.80
N VAL A 66 0.91 1.07 -3.42
CA VAL A 66 0.42 1.10 -2.04
C VAL A 66 -0.07 -0.28 -1.60
N ALA A 67 -0.72 -1.04 -2.49
CA ALA A 67 -1.11 -2.43 -2.23
C ALA A 67 0.07 -3.34 -1.89
N GLU A 68 1.18 -3.22 -2.63
CA GLU A 68 2.40 -4.00 -2.36
C GLU A 68 3.02 -3.65 -1.00
N ILE A 69 3.04 -2.38 -0.63
CA ILE A 69 3.51 -1.96 0.71
C ILE A 69 2.61 -2.54 1.81
N GLN A 70 1.28 -2.47 1.63
CA GLN A 70 0.31 -3.02 2.56
C GLN A 70 0.47 -4.55 2.71
N LEU A 71 0.71 -5.25 1.60
CA LEU A 71 1.02 -6.69 1.60
C LEU A 71 2.31 -7.00 2.37
N LYS A 72 3.40 -6.26 2.10
CA LYS A 72 4.68 -6.39 2.82
C LYS A 72 4.57 -6.05 4.31
N LYS A 73 3.50 -5.36 4.73
CA LYS A 73 3.17 -5.10 6.13
C LYS A 73 2.28 -6.17 6.77
N GLY A 74 1.96 -7.23 6.03
CA GLY A 74 1.29 -8.42 6.52
C GLY A 74 -0.21 -8.48 6.23
N TYR A 75 -0.77 -7.51 5.50
CA TYR A 75 -2.14 -7.61 5.03
C TYR A 75 -2.23 -8.63 3.89
N LEU A 76 -3.11 -9.62 4.02
CA LEU A 76 -3.40 -10.56 2.94
C LEU A 76 -4.72 -10.16 2.29
N PHE A 77 -4.67 -9.93 0.98
CA PHE A 77 -5.83 -9.66 0.14
C PHE A 77 -6.65 -10.94 -0.05
N ASP A 78 -7.97 -10.78 -0.10
CA ASP A 78 -8.92 -11.85 -0.33
C ASP A 78 -8.89 -12.27 -1.80
N VAL A 79 -8.57 -13.55 -2.06
CA VAL A 79 -8.38 -14.08 -3.42
C VAL A 79 -9.64 -14.00 -4.29
N GLU A 80 -10.83 -13.98 -3.67
CA GLU A 80 -12.08 -13.91 -4.41
C GLU A 80 -12.58 -12.47 -4.57
N ARG A 81 -12.45 -11.64 -3.54
CA ARG A 81 -12.99 -10.27 -3.53
C ARG A 81 -12.04 -9.25 -4.15
N ASP A 82 -10.73 -9.45 -4.03
CA ASP A 82 -9.72 -8.42 -4.31
C ASP A 82 -8.98 -8.67 -5.64
N LYS A 83 -9.61 -9.39 -6.57
CA LYS A 83 -9.03 -9.84 -7.85
C LYS A 83 -8.34 -8.72 -8.63
N GLU A 84 -8.93 -7.53 -8.66
CA GLU A 84 -8.33 -6.37 -9.35
C GLU A 84 -7.03 -5.88 -8.70
N ILE A 85 -6.92 -5.94 -7.37
CA ILE A 85 -5.70 -5.57 -6.64
C ILE A 85 -4.66 -6.66 -6.80
N LEU A 86 -5.08 -7.92 -6.67
CA LEU A 86 -4.24 -9.10 -6.82
C LEU A 86 -3.60 -9.22 -8.21
N ALA A 87 -4.31 -8.79 -9.25
CA ALA A 87 -3.82 -8.78 -10.63
C ALA A 87 -2.83 -7.64 -10.94
N LEU A 88 -2.60 -6.69 -10.02
CA LEU A 88 -1.65 -5.61 -10.27
C LEU A 88 -0.23 -6.17 -10.41
N PRO A 89 0.56 -5.68 -11.39
CA PRO A 89 1.99 -5.98 -11.45
C PRO A 89 2.69 -5.51 -10.17
N SER A 90 3.53 -6.33 -9.58
CA SER A 90 4.40 -5.91 -8.49
C SER A 90 5.64 -5.18 -9.02
N SER A 91 6.44 -4.65 -8.10
CA SER A 91 7.78 -4.15 -8.41
C SER A 91 8.76 -5.24 -8.87
N GLU A 92 8.44 -6.52 -8.63
CA GLU A 92 9.23 -7.65 -9.10
C GLU A 92 8.85 -8.03 -10.53
N LYS A 93 9.83 -8.00 -11.43
CA LYS A 93 9.59 -8.20 -12.87
C LYS A 93 8.89 -9.53 -13.14
N GLY A 94 7.72 -9.44 -13.78
CA GLY A 94 6.94 -10.61 -14.18
C GLY A 94 6.05 -11.20 -13.08
N LYS A 95 5.98 -10.56 -11.90
CA LYS A 95 5.10 -10.99 -10.81
C LYS A 95 3.94 -10.02 -10.62
N THR A 96 2.86 -10.56 -10.07
CA THR A 96 1.68 -9.83 -9.60
C THR A 96 1.68 -9.71 -8.07
N ILE A 97 0.75 -8.95 -7.52
CA ILE A 97 0.51 -8.90 -6.06
C ILE A 97 0.09 -10.28 -5.53
N LEU A 98 -0.67 -11.06 -6.31
CA LEU A 98 -1.01 -12.44 -5.94
C LEU A 98 0.23 -13.33 -5.83
N ASP A 99 1.16 -13.23 -6.77
CA ASP A 99 2.39 -14.02 -6.73
C ASP A 99 3.21 -13.71 -5.48
N LEU A 100 3.38 -12.43 -5.15
CA LEU A 100 4.05 -12.01 -3.91
C LEU A 100 3.32 -12.49 -2.65
N GLN A 101 1.98 -12.45 -2.66
CA GLN A 101 1.19 -12.92 -1.53
C GLN A 101 1.37 -14.42 -1.29
N ASN A 102 1.37 -15.22 -2.36
CA ASN A 102 1.59 -16.66 -2.28
C ASN A 102 2.98 -16.98 -1.73
N GLU A 103 4.01 -16.24 -2.16
CA GLU A 103 5.37 -16.38 -1.63
C GLU A 103 5.41 -16.08 -0.12
N ILE A 104 4.78 -14.99 0.34
CA ILE A 104 4.69 -14.65 1.77
C ILE A 104 3.97 -15.74 2.58
N ILE A 105 2.91 -16.33 2.04
CA ILE A 105 2.16 -17.42 2.70
C ILE A 105 3.03 -18.67 2.81
N LEU A 106 3.70 -19.06 1.72
CA LEU A 106 4.61 -20.22 1.71
C LEU A 106 5.77 -20.04 2.68
N GLU A 107 6.37 -18.84 2.74
CA GLU A 107 7.44 -18.54 3.69
C GLU A 107 7.01 -18.68 5.14
N LYS A 108 5.75 -18.33 5.48
CA LYS A 108 5.21 -18.51 6.83
C LYS A 108 5.00 -19.99 7.14
N LEU A 109 4.42 -20.75 6.21
CA LEU A 109 4.15 -22.18 6.38
C LEU A 109 5.41 -23.03 6.55
N ILE A 110 6.56 -22.62 5.99
CA ILE A 110 7.83 -23.33 6.11
C ILE A 110 8.54 -23.02 7.44
N ARG A 111 8.24 -21.88 8.07
CA ARG A 111 8.89 -21.43 9.30
C ARG A 111 8.18 -21.88 10.59
N ASP A 112 6.94 -22.36 10.45
CA ASP A 112 6.13 -22.96 11.52
C ASP A 112 6.32 -24.49 11.57
#